data_AF-A0A0R3RI11-F1
#
_entry.id   AF-A0A0R3RI11-F1
#
_cell.length_a   1.000
_cell.length_b   1.000
_cell.length_c   1.000
_cell.angle_alpha   90.00
_cell.angle_beta   90.00
_cell.angle_gamma   90.00
#
_symmetry.space_group_name_H-M   'P 1'
#
loop_
_entity.id
_entity.type
_entity.pdbx_description
1 polymer ?
#
loop_
_entity_poly.entity_id
_entity_poly.type
_entity_poly.pdbx_seq_one_letter_code
_entity_poly.pdbx_strand_id
1 'polypeptide(L)' 'MNKEELETNEMMLHLSKIVMTSHGLSQIGTVRPIIFLAIEFYDFELQTTPVLNGPE' A
#
# COMPACT_ATOMS: atom_id res chain seq x y z
N MET A 1 43.60 -1.58 -2.64
CA MET A 1 42.30 -2.27 -2.75
C MET A 1 41.25 -1.18 -2.76
N ASN A 2 40.78 -0.77 -3.94
CA ASN A 2 39.76 0.27 -4.04
C ASN A 2 38.48 -0.31 -3.44
N LYS A 3 37.99 0.32 -2.37
CA LYS A 3 36.65 0.06 -1.85
C LYS A 3 35.69 0.58 -2.91
N GLU A 4 35.23 -0.28 -3.80
CA GLU A 4 33.96 -0.05 -4.49
C GLU A 4 32.94 0.19 -3.38
N GLU A 5 32.45 1.42 -3.27
CA GLU A 5 31.28 1.72 -2.45
C GLU A 5 30.17 0.81 -2.97
N LEU A 6 29.79 -0.18 -2.16
CA LEU A 6 28.61 -1.00 -2.43
C LEU A 6 27.44 -0.02 -2.55
N GLU A 7 26.98 0.22 -3.77
CA GLU A 7 25.84 1.09 -4.02
C GLU A 7 24.61 0.49 -3.32
N THR A 8 24.10 1.19 -2.31
CA THR A 8 22.86 0.81 -1.62
C THR A 8 21.69 1.04 -2.57
N ASN A 9 20.98 -0.03 -2.93
CA ASN A 9 19.75 0.09 -3.70
C ASN A 9 18.60 0.48 -2.77
N GLU A 10 18.04 1.66 -2.98
CA GLU A 10 16.83 2.12 -2.28
C GLU A 10 15.58 1.78 -3.10
N MET A 11 14.57 1.23 -2.44
CA MET A 11 13.26 1.01 -3.01
C MET A 11 12.22 1.80 -2.20
N MET A 12 11.44 2.64 -2.88
CA MET A 12 10.36 3.40 -2.28
C MET A 12 9.05 3.09 -2.99
N LEU A 13 7.99 2.82 -2.21
CA LEU A 13 6.64 2.58 -2.72
C LEU A 13 5.72 3.74 -2.33
N HIS A 14 5.26 4.50 -3.34
CA HIS A 14 4.30 5.57 -3.16
C HIS A 14 2.92 5.16 -3.65
N LEU A 15 1.97 5.01 -2.72
CA LEU A 15 0.57 4.69 -3.03
C LEU A 15 -0.24 5.98 -3.05
N SER A 16 -0.98 6.23 -4.13
CA SER A 16 -1.72 7.48 -4.32
C SER A 16 -3.22 7.36 -4.01
N LYS A 17 -3.86 6.27 -4.45
CA LYS A 17 -5.31 6.05 -4.25
C LYS A 17 -5.70 4.59 -4.42
N ILE A 18 -6.83 4.23 -3.81
CA ILE A 18 -7.57 2.99 -4.08
C ILE A 18 -8.79 3.37 -4.91
N VAL A 19 -8.97 2.71 -6.05
CA VAL A 19 -10.16 2.89 -6.90
C VAL A 19 -10.90 1.57 -6.96
N MET A 20 -12.18 1.58 -6.61
CA MET A 20 -13.04 0.40 -6.68
C MET A 20 -14.05 0.53 -7.79
N THR A 21 -14.37 -0.60 -8.42
CA THR A 21 -15.45 -0.68 -9.40
C THR A 21 -16.80 -0.66 -8.66
N SER A 22 -17.86 -0.27 -9.36
CA SER A 22 -19.22 -0.34 -8.80
C SER A 22 -19.61 -1.75 -8.36
N HIS A 23 -19.11 -2.78 -9.05
CA HIS A 23 -19.30 -4.18 -8.65
C HIS A 23 -18.54 -4.49 -7.36
N GLY A 24 -17.28 -4.05 -7.22
CA GLY A 24 -16.52 -4.24 -5.98
C GLY A 24 -17.18 -3.56 -4.78
N LEU A 25 -17.67 -2.33 -4.96
CA LEU A 25 -18.46 -1.63 -3.94
C LEU A 25 -19.74 -2.38 -3.56
N SER A 26 -20.46 -2.95 -4.53
CA SER A 26 -21.70 -3.69 -4.23
C SER A 26 -21.43 -4.99 -3.46
N GLN A 27 -20.29 -5.65 -3.68
CA GLN A 27 -19.90 -6.84 -2.92
C GLN A 27 -19.49 -6.52 -1.48
N ILE A 28 -18.91 -5.35 -1.23
CA ILE A 28 -18.53 -4.91 0.13
C ILE A 28 -19.77 -4.66 1.01
N GLY A 29 -20.94 -4.41 0.41
CA GLY A 29 -22.20 -4.25 1.14
C GLY A 29 -22.30 -2.95 1.96
N THR A 30 -21.36 -2.02 1.78
CA THR A 30 -21.42 -0.67 2.34
C THR A 30 -21.06 0.38 1.30
N VAL A 31 -21.77 1.51 1.34
CA VAL A 31 -21.45 2.71 0.56
C VAL A 31 -20.23 3.45 1.11
N ARG A 32 -19.82 3.15 2.35
CA ARG A 32 -18.67 3.73 3.04
C ARG A 32 -17.70 2.64 3.48
N PRO A 33 -16.88 2.13 2.54
CA PRO A 33 -15.86 1.13 2.84
C PRO A 33 -14.77 1.73 3.73
N ILE A 34 -14.30 0.95 4.70
CA ILE A 34 -13.16 1.27 5.57
C ILE A 34 -12.04 0.30 5.18
N ILE A 35 -10.95 0.83 4.61
CA ILE A 35 -9.90 0.02 3.98
C ILE A 35 -8.53 0.45 4.51
N PHE A 36 -7.64 -0.50 4.73
CA PHE A 36 -6.21 -0.27 4.84
C PHE A 36 -5.47 -1.33 4.01
N LEU A 37 -4.23 -1.05 3.61
CA LEU A 37 -3.37 -1.99 2.92
C LEU A 37 -2.27 -2.44 3.87
N ALA A 38 -1.93 -3.73 3.82
CA ALA A 38 -0.78 -4.30 4.50
C ALA A 38 0.23 -4.75 3.42
N ILE A 39 1.48 -4.30 3.52
CA ILE A 39 2.51 -4.50 2.50
C ILE A 39 3.77 -5.01 3.19
N GLU A 40 4.26 -6.12 2.68
CA GLU A 40 5.50 -6.77 3.11
C GLU A 40 6.44 -6.84 1.89
N PHE A 41 7.71 -6.57 2.11
CA PHE A 41 8.73 -6.66 1.08
C PHE A 41 9.94 -7.42 1.61
N TYR A 42 10.25 -8.56 1.00
CA TYR A 42 11.36 -9.41 1.40
C TYR A 42 11.32 -9.78 2.89
N ASP A 43 12.47 -9.74 3.57
CA ASP A 43 12.64 -10.03 5.01
C ASP A 43 12.49 -8.76 5.88
N PHE A 44 11.78 -7.74 5.38
CA PHE A 44 11.45 -6.54 6.17
C PHE A 44 10.12 -6.70 6.89
N GLU A 45 9.94 -5.92 7.95
CA GLU A 45 8.71 -5.91 8.73
C GLU A 45 7.49 -5.47 7.89
N LEU A 46 6.35 -6.11 8.15
CA LEU A 46 5.05 -5.74 7.57
C LEU A 46 4.68 -4.30 7.92
N GLN A 47 4.33 -3.51 6.91
CA GLN A 47 3.85 -2.14 7.08
C GLN A 47 2.37 -2.03 6.71
N THR A 48 1.65 -1.12 7.37
CA THR A 48 0.24 -0.83 7.07
C THR A 48 0.04 0.62 6.67
N THR A 49 -0.84 0.88 5.71
CA THR A 49 -1.30 2.24 5.44
C THR A 49 -2.20 2.74 6.57
N PRO A 50 -2.36 4.06 6.74
CA PRO A 50 -3.48 4.59 7.51
C PRO A 50 -4.82 4.03 7.00
N VAL A 51 -5.82 4.00 7.88
CA VAL A 51 -7.17 3.63 7.51
C VAL A 51 -7.78 4.71 6.61
N LEU A 52 -8.29 4.29 5.47
CA LEU A 52 -8.96 5.12 4.47
C LEU A 52 -10.47 4.89 4.57
N ASN A 53 -11.21 5.99 4.67
CA ASN A 53 -12.67 5.98 4.57
C ASN A 53 -13.07 6.29 3.12
N GLY A 54 -14.08 5.58 2.61
CA GLY A 54 -14.67 5.92 1.31
C GLY A 54 -15.23 7.37 1.29
N PRO A 55 -15.38 7.97 0.09
CA PRO A 55 -15.91 9.32 -0.06
C PRO A 55 -17.32 9.45 0.56
N GLU A 56 -17.66 10.66 1.04
CA GLU A 56 -18.97 10.96 1.65
C GLU A 56 -20.17 10.63 0.76
#